data_AF-A0A8J3JLF9-F1
#
_entry.id   AF-A0A8J3JLF9-F1
#
_cell.length_a   1.000
_cell.length_b   1.000
_cell.length_c   1.000
_cell.angle_alpha   90.00
_cell.angle_beta   90.00
_cell.angle_gamma   90.00
#
_symmetry.space_group_name_H-M   'P 1'
#
loop_
_entity.id
_entity.type
_entity.pdbx_description
1 polymer ?
#
loop_
_entity_poly.entity_id
_entity_poly.type
_entity_poly.pdbx_seq_one_letter_code
_entity_poly.pdbx_strand_id
1 'polypeptide(L)' 'MSAELSGRLAALVHDATTGTVTAEQALAGGSLRALGLDSLGALRLIDAIDLEFGVEVDLGDGPGADTLDAITRMVEERL' A
#
# COMPACT_ATOMS: atom_id res chain seq x y z
N MET A 1 7.92 -11.35 -9.96
CA MET A 1 7.35 -11.37 -8.60
C MET A 1 6.80 -10.00 -8.26
N SER A 2 7.61 -8.95 -8.29
CA SER A 2 7.19 -7.56 -8.04
C SER A 2 5.92 -7.08 -8.77
N ALA A 3 5.74 -7.36 -10.07
CA ALA A 3 4.54 -6.91 -10.78
C ALA A 3 3.22 -7.55 -10.29
N GLU A 4 3.27 -8.82 -9.86
CA GLU A 4 2.09 -9.51 -9.31
C GLU A 4 1.79 -9.02 -7.88
N LEU A 5 2.85 -8.82 -7.09
CA LEU A 5 2.76 -8.27 -5.73
C LEU A 5 2.23 -6.83 -5.73
N SER A 6 2.75 -5.96 -6.60
CA SER A 6 2.25 -4.59 -6.77
C SER A 6 0.78 -4.59 -7.21
N GLY A 7 0.36 -5.53 -8.06
CA GLY A 7 -1.05 -5.68 -8.43
C GLY A 7 -1.95 -6.05 -7.25
N ARG A 8 -1.48 -6.94 -6.37
CA ARG A 8 -2.20 -7.32 -5.13
C ARG A 8 -2.26 -6.17 -4.15
N LEU A 9 -1.14 -5.52 -3.88
CA LEU A 9 -1.08 -4.35 -3.00
C LEU A 9 -1.95 -3.20 -3.52
N ALA A 10 -2.01 -2.97 -4.83
CA ALA A 10 -2.89 -1.98 -5.42
C ALA A 10 -4.39 -2.28 -5.18
N ALA A 11 -4.78 -3.55 -5.19
CA ALA A 11 -6.13 -3.98 -4.84
C ALA A 11 -6.41 -3.78 -3.33
N LEU A 12 -5.43 -4.07 -2.46
CA LEU A 12 -5.54 -3.82 -1.02
C LEU A 12 -5.66 -2.32 -0.70
N VAL A 13 -4.89 -1.47 -1.38
CA VAL A 13 -5.00 -0.01 -1.28
C VAL A 13 -6.42 0.44 -1.65
N HIS A 14 -6.98 -0.11 -2.73
CA HIS A 14 -8.34 0.21 -3.16
C HIS A 14 -9.37 -0.14 -2.09
N ASP A 15 -9.28 -1.33 -1.50
CA ASP A 15 -10.20 -1.77 -0.46
C ASP A 15 -10.03 -0.96 0.84
N ALA A 16 -8.79 -0.77 1.30
CA ALA A 16 -8.46 -0.02 2.51
C ALA A 16 -8.93 1.44 2.45
N THR A 17 -8.89 2.05 1.25
CA THR A 17 -9.36 3.41 1.00
C THR A 17 -10.85 3.49 0.62
N THR A 18 -11.59 2.37 0.71
CA THR A 18 -13.00 2.28 0.34
C THR A 18 -13.28 2.82 -1.07
N GLY A 19 -12.33 2.56 -1.98
CA GLY A 19 -12.39 3.00 -3.37
C GLY A 19 -11.95 4.44 -3.65
N THR A 20 -11.46 5.18 -2.65
CA THR A 20 -10.95 6.55 -2.86
C THR A 20 -9.70 6.54 -3.74
N VAL A 21 -8.79 5.59 -3.50
CA VAL A 21 -7.63 5.37 -4.36
C VAL A 21 -7.91 4.16 -5.24
N THR A 22 -7.81 4.32 -6.55
CA THR A 22 -7.93 3.19 -7.48
C THR A 22 -6.61 2.44 -7.62
N ALA A 23 -6.67 1.16 -8.00
CA ALA A 23 -5.48 0.37 -8.24
C ALA A 23 -4.56 0.99 -9.32
N GLU A 24 -5.14 1.60 -10.36
CA GLU A 24 -4.38 2.29 -11.40
C GLU A 24 -3.66 3.53 -10.86
N GLN A 25 -4.31 4.31 -10.00
CA GLN A 25 -3.66 5.47 -9.36
C GLN A 25 -2.53 5.05 -8.41
N ALA A 26 -2.72 3.94 -7.69
CA ALA A 26 -1.66 3.37 -6.84
C ALA A 26 -0.47 2.90 -7.70
N LEU A 27 -0.74 2.19 -8.79
CA LEU A 27 0.28 1.71 -9.74
C LEU A 27 0.98 2.83 -10.51
N ALA A 28 0.38 4.02 -10.60
CA ALA A 28 1.01 5.18 -11.21
C ALA A 28 2.19 5.74 -10.39
N GLY A 29 2.42 5.24 -9.16
CA GLY A 29 3.59 5.59 -8.34
C GLY A 29 3.47 6.91 -7.57
N GLY A 30 2.26 7.45 -7.43
CA GLY A 30 2.00 8.65 -6.63
C GLY A 30 1.99 8.37 -5.13
N SER A 31 2.12 9.43 -4.32
CA SER A 31 1.86 9.37 -2.87
C SER A 31 0.41 8.97 -2.64
N LEU A 32 0.18 7.86 -1.93
CA LEU A 32 -1.16 7.40 -1.61
C LEU A 32 -1.89 8.43 -0.73
N ARG A 33 -1.17 9.13 0.16
CA ARG A 33 -1.76 10.21 0.98
C ARG A 33 -2.25 11.36 0.13
N ALA A 34 -1.49 11.74 -0.92
CA ALA A 34 -1.93 12.75 -1.87
C ALA A 34 -3.16 12.32 -2.70
N LEU A 35 -3.32 11.01 -2.91
CA LEU A 35 -4.48 10.43 -3.61
C LEU A 35 -5.71 10.27 -2.70
N GLY A 36 -5.57 10.43 -1.39
CA GLY A 36 -6.66 10.37 -0.42
C GLY A 36 -6.54 9.27 0.64
N LEU A 37 -5.37 8.64 0.78
CA LEU A 37 -5.07 7.77 1.92
C LEU A 37 -4.97 8.60 3.20
N ASP A 38 -6.01 8.52 4.03
CA ASP A 38 -6.03 9.13 5.35
C ASP A 38 -5.36 8.22 6.41
N SER A 39 -5.27 8.69 7.66
CA SER A 39 -4.70 7.91 8.76
C SER A 39 -5.42 6.60 9.02
N LEU A 40 -6.73 6.53 8.79
CA LEU A 40 -7.53 5.32 9.03
C LEU A 40 -7.34 4.30 7.90
N GLY A 41 -7.32 4.77 6.65
CA GLY A 41 -7.01 3.98 5.46
C GLY A 41 -5.59 3.43 5.54
N ALA A 42 -4.62 4.20 6.05
CA ALA A 42 -3.27 3.72 6.30
C ALA A 42 -3.24 2.58 7.32
N LEU A 43 -3.94 2.70 8.45
CA LEU A 43 -4.03 1.62 9.45
C LEU A 43 -4.71 0.37 8.87
N ARG A 44 -5.82 0.53 8.15
CA ARG A 44 -6.52 -0.58 7.49
C ARG A 44 -5.65 -1.27 6.45
N LEU A 45 -4.85 -0.51 5.72
CA LEU A 45 -3.93 -1.06 4.72
C LEU A 45 -2.83 -1.89 5.40
N ILE A 46 -2.25 -1.39 6.49
CA ILE A 46 -1.25 -2.14 7.28
C ILE A 46 -1.86 -3.45 7.79
N ASP A 47 -3.05 -3.40 8.40
CA ASP A 47 -3.76 -4.58 8.89
C ASP A 47 -4.07 -5.58 7.75
N ALA A 48 -4.46 -5.09 6.57
CA ALA A 48 -4.75 -5.95 5.42
C ALA A 48 -3.50 -6.62 4.85
N ILE A 49 -2.36 -5.91 4.82
CA ILE A 49 -1.07 -6.46 4.39
C ILE A 49 -0.59 -7.53 5.38
N ASP A 50 -0.70 -7.29 6.69
CA ASP A 50 -0.38 -8.28 7.71
C ASP A 50 -1.28 -9.52 7.59
N LEU A 51 -2.57 -9.33 7.36
CA LEU A 51 -3.51 -10.45 7.19
C LEU A 51 -3.26 -11.27 5.91
N GLU A 52 -2.87 -10.64 4.80
CA GLU A 52 -2.66 -11.32 3.52
C GLU A 52 -1.26 -11.94 3.39
N PHE A 53 -0.22 -11.25 3.87
CA PHE A 53 1.18 -11.66 3.67
C PHE A 53 1.89 -12.06 4.97
N GLY A 54 1.32 -11.77 6.15
CA GLY A 54 1.97 -12.02 7.44
C GLY A 54 3.16 -11.11 7.71
N VAL A 55 3.16 -9.90 7.14
CA VAL A 55 4.26 -8.94 7.26
C VAL A 55 3.78 -7.60 7.82
N GLU A 56 4.51 -7.08 8.79
CA GLU A 56 4.27 -5.76 9.35
C GLU A 56 5.00 -4.69 8.52
N VAL A 57 4.26 -3.68 8.06
CA VAL A 57 4.76 -2.54 7.27
C VAL A 57 4.44 -1.22 7.96
N ASP A 58 5.33 -0.23 7.80
CA ASP A 58 5.16 1.10 8.39
C ASP A 58 5.04 2.18 7.28
N LEU A 59 3.87 2.80 7.20
CA LEU A 59 3.56 3.88 6.25
C LEU A 59 3.87 5.29 6.81
N GLY A 60 4.46 5.37 8.00
CA GLY A 60 4.76 6.59 8.74
C GLY A 60 6.19 7.10 8.59
N ASP A 61 7.13 6.24 8.22
CA ASP A 61 8.56 6.54 8.35
C ASP A 61 9.18 7.09 7.04
N GLY A 62 8.92 8.37 6.78
CA GLY A 62 9.69 9.18 5.81
C GLY A 62 8.97 9.57 4.51
N PRO A 63 9.46 10.61 3.81
CA PRO A 63 8.89 11.09 2.56
C PRO A 63 8.99 10.01 1.46
N GLY A 64 7.84 9.61 0.90
CA GLY A 64 7.74 8.59 -0.14
C GLY A 64 7.51 7.15 0.37
N ALA A 65 7.46 6.94 1.69
CA ALA A 65 7.11 5.64 2.29
C ALA A 65 5.64 5.23 2.03
N ASP A 66 4.80 6.19 1.67
CA ASP A 66 3.38 5.99 1.35
C ASP A 66 3.14 5.76 -0.16
N THR A 67 4.17 5.38 -0.91
CA THR A 67 4.02 4.99 -2.33
C THR A 67 3.86 3.49 -2.46
N LEU A 68 3.12 3.04 -3.47
CA LEU A 68 2.94 1.60 -3.72
C LEU A 68 4.29 0.90 -3.90
N ASP A 69 5.24 1.50 -4.61
CA ASP A 69 6.57 0.94 -4.83
C ASP A 69 7.36 0.75 -3.54
N ALA A 70 7.27 1.71 -2.61
CA ALA A 70 7.91 1.58 -1.30
C ALA A 70 7.29 0.43 -0.51
N ILE A 71 5.96 0.32 -0.50
CA ILE A 71 5.25 -0.75 0.20
C ILE A 71 5.59 -2.12 -0.41
N THR A 72 5.56 -2.24 -1.74
CA THR A 72 5.98 -3.44 -2.46
C THR A 72 7.36 -3.88 -2.01
N ARG A 73 8.32 -2.95 -1.97
CA ARG A 73 9.68 -3.25 -1.54
C ARG A 73 9.75 -3.72 -0.09
N MET A 74 9.02 -3.07 0.83
CA MET A 74 9.00 -3.46 2.25
C MET A 74 8.44 -4.86 2.46
N VAL A 75 7.41 -5.23 1.69
CA VAL A 75 6.82 -6.56 1.70
C VAL A 75 7.78 -7.58 1.09
N GLU A 76 8.40 -7.28 -0.05
CA GLU A 76 9.37 -8.19 -0.69
C GLU A 76 10.60 -8.46 0.18
N GLU A 77 11.07 -7.47 0.96
CA GLU A 77 12.19 -7.64 1.88
C GLU A 77 11.86 -8.53 3.10
N ARG A 78 10.57 -8.84 3.32
CA ARG A 78 10.06 -9.63 4.46
C ARG A 78 9.45 -10.98 4.09
N LEU A 79 9.24 -11.24 2.81
CA LEU A 79 8.79 -12.54 2.28
C LEU A 79 9.95 -13.52 2.13
#